data_AF-A0A645JQR7-F1
#
_entry.id   AF-A0A645JQR7-F1
#
_cell.length_a   1.000
_cell.length_b   1.000
_cell.length_c   1.000
_cell.angle_alpha   90.00
_cell.angle_beta   90.00
_cell.angle_gamma   90.00
#
_symmetry.space_group_name_H-M   'P 1'
#
loop_
_entity.id
_entity.type
_entity.pdbx_description
1 polymer ?
#
loop_
_entity_poly.entity_id
_entity_poly.type
_entity_poly.pdbx_seq_one_letter_code
_entity_poly.pdbx_strand_id
1 'polypeptide(L)'
;MESLVSLVSDVPPMAYIKGIDLVTEGVLTLQKVNKYLSRCVESQDYLEELLLTKGKDGALCLVKCFLQECSQVTFMVGRSDNPAHNAIAYSTISLNAKIQLIREMAENLKHLGKIVSIELY
;
A
#
# COMPACT_ATOMS: atom_id res chain seq x y z
N MET A 1 -15.66 -5.69 32.21
CA MET A 1 -16.22 -4.53 31.49
C MET A 1 -15.66 -4.60 30.09
N GLU A 2 -16.58 -4.77 29.14
CA GLU A 2 -16.37 -5.45 27.87
C GLU A 2 -15.46 -4.71 26.89
N SER A 3 -14.74 -5.54 26.13
CA SER A 3 -13.94 -5.25 24.94
C SER A 3 -14.66 -4.30 23.97
N LEU A 4 -14.17 -3.06 23.92
CA LEU A 4 -14.61 -2.01 22.98
C LEU A 4 -13.51 -1.70 21.95
N VAL A 5 -12.76 -2.72 21.51
CA VAL A 5 -11.70 -2.59 20.49
C VAL A 5 -11.89 -3.66 19.40
N SER A 6 -13.05 -3.67 18.75
CA SER A 6 -13.26 -4.52 17.55
C SER A 6 -13.86 -3.79 16.34
N LEU A 7 -13.71 -2.46 16.26
CA LEU A 7 -14.33 -1.67 15.17
C LEU A 7 -13.36 -0.82 14.35
N VAL A 8 -12.05 -0.93 14.53
CA VAL A 8 -11.09 -0.27 13.63
C VAL A 8 -10.54 -1.34 12.68
N SER A 9 -10.99 -1.30 11.43
CA SER A 9 -10.33 -2.01 10.33
C SER A 9 -8.83 -1.65 10.35
N ASP A 10 -7.94 -2.66 10.28
CA ASP A 10 -6.49 -2.45 10.16
C ASP A 10 -6.11 -1.54 8.97
N VAL A 11 -7.01 -1.44 7.98
CA VAL A 11 -6.86 -0.60 6.80
C VAL A 11 -7.68 0.68 7.00
N PRO A 12 -7.05 1.87 6.91
CA PRO A 12 -7.75 3.16 7.01
C PRO A 12 -8.82 3.37 5.92
N PRO A 13 -9.72 4.36 6.08
CA PRO A 13 -10.73 4.66 5.08
C PRO A 13 -10.13 5.15 3.75
N MET A 14 -10.89 4.97 2.68
CA MET A 14 -10.59 5.55 1.37
C MET A 14 -11.22 6.93 1.25
N ALA A 15 -10.64 7.77 0.40
CA ALA A 15 -11.15 9.08 0.02
C ALA A 15 -11.45 9.13 -1.49
N TYR A 16 -11.93 10.28 -1.96
CA TYR A 16 -12.24 10.50 -3.36
C TYR A 16 -11.59 11.78 -3.86
N ILE A 17 -10.88 11.69 -4.99
CA ILE A 17 -10.39 12.83 -5.76
C ILE A 17 -10.78 12.59 -7.21
N LYS A 18 -11.42 13.58 -7.85
CA LYS A 18 -11.85 13.47 -9.24
C LYS A 18 -10.63 13.22 -10.15
N GLY A 19 -10.68 12.12 -10.92
CA GLY A 19 -9.60 11.71 -11.82
C GLY A 19 -8.54 10.81 -11.18
N ILE A 20 -8.72 10.39 -9.93
CA ILE A 20 -7.88 9.38 -9.26
C ILE A 20 -8.78 8.21 -8.84
N ASP A 21 -8.46 7.00 -9.31
CA ASP A 21 -9.30 5.80 -9.11
C ASP A 21 -9.32 5.33 -7.65
N LEU A 22 -8.19 5.48 -6.95
CA LEU A 22 -8.03 5.07 -5.57
C LEU A 22 -7.24 6.11 -4.79
N VAL A 23 -7.89 6.70 -3.80
CA VAL A 23 -7.24 7.58 -2.81
C VAL A 23 -7.35 6.89 -1.47
N THR A 24 -6.20 6.59 -0.87
CA THR A 24 -6.13 5.97 0.45
C THR A 24 -5.31 6.86 1.38
N GLU A 25 -5.36 6.58 2.67
CA GLU A 25 -4.28 7.03 3.54
C GLU A 25 -2.93 6.46 3.10
N GLY A 26 -1.85 7.10 3.54
CA GLY A 26 -0.49 6.83 3.07
C GLY A 26 0.09 5.52 3.58
N VAL A 27 0.92 5.60 4.63
CA VAL A 27 1.88 4.54 4.93
C VAL A 27 1.26 3.23 5.45
N LEU A 28 0.17 3.30 6.21
CA LEU A 28 -0.49 2.11 6.79
C LEU A 28 -1.07 1.21 5.70
N THR A 29 -1.75 1.79 4.72
CA THR A 29 -2.29 1.07 3.56
C THR A 29 -1.16 0.40 2.78
N LEU A 30 -0.09 1.15 2.48
CA LEU A 30 1.05 0.62 1.72
C LEU A 30 1.79 -0.49 2.47
N GLN A 31 1.90 -0.43 3.80
CA GLN A 31 2.47 -1.52 4.61
C GLN A 31 1.65 -2.80 4.50
N LYS A 32 0.31 -2.69 4.55
CA LYS A 32 -0.58 -3.84 4.36
C LYS A 32 -0.44 -4.43 2.95
N VAL A 33 -0.37 -3.57 1.93
CA VAL A 33 -0.15 -4.01 0.54
C VAL A 33 1.19 -4.72 0.38
N ASN A 34 2.27 -4.17 0.93
CA ASN A 34 3.59 -4.82 0.87
C ASN A 34 3.57 -6.20 1.53
N LYS A 35 2.85 -6.35 2.65
CA LYS A 35 2.67 -7.66 3.32
C LYS A 35 1.90 -8.65 2.44
N TYR A 36 0.90 -8.20 1.68
CA TYR A 36 0.22 -9.07 0.73
C TYR A 36 1.17 -9.50 -0.39
N LEU A 37 1.88 -8.55 -0.99
CA LEU A 37 2.82 -8.81 -2.07
C LEU A 37 3.93 -9.77 -1.65
N SER A 38 4.53 -9.58 -0.47
CA SER A 38 5.61 -10.46 0.02
C SER A 38 5.12 -11.90 0.18
N ARG A 39 3.91 -12.10 0.74
CA ARG A 39 3.33 -13.45 0.88
C ARG A 39 2.97 -14.08 -0.47
N CYS A 40 2.55 -13.28 -1.44
CA CYS A 40 2.31 -13.76 -2.80
C CYS A 40 3.61 -14.20 -3.49
N VAL A 41 4.74 -13.53 -3.22
CA VAL A 41 6.07 -13.97 -3.70
C VAL A 41 6.45 -15.32 -3.09
N GLU A 42 6.12 -15.53 -1.81
CA GLU A 42 6.46 -16.76 -1.07
C GLU A 42 5.54 -17.95 -1.41
N SER A 43 4.29 -17.72 -1.83
CA SER A 43 3.29 -18.76 -1.99
C SER A 43 2.29 -18.46 -3.11
N GLN A 44 2.29 -19.33 -4.12
CA GLN A 44 1.30 -19.32 -5.20
C GLN A 44 -0.12 -19.58 -4.68
N ASP A 45 -0.30 -20.53 -3.75
CA ASP A 45 -1.59 -20.80 -3.13
C ASP A 45 -2.16 -19.56 -2.42
N TYR A 46 -1.30 -18.82 -1.71
CA TYR A 46 -1.71 -17.57 -1.07
C TYR A 46 -2.11 -16.50 -2.08
N LEU A 47 -1.39 -16.40 -3.21
CA LEU A 47 -1.78 -15.51 -4.30
C LEU A 47 -3.18 -15.84 -4.80
N GLU A 48 -3.47 -17.11 -5.08
CA GLU A 48 -4.78 -17.55 -5.54
C GLU A 48 -5.90 -17.26 -4.51
N GLU A 49 -5.65 -17.54 -3.23
CA GLU A 49 -6.57 -17.22 -2.13
C GLU A 49 -6.84 -15.70 -2.03
N LEU A 50 -5.79 -14.88 -2.13
CA LEU A 50 -5.90 -13.43 -2.07
C LEU A 50 -6.76 -12.88 -3.22
N LEU A 51 -6.61 -13.44 -4.43
CA LEU A 51 -7.42 -13.03 -5.58
C LEU A 51 -8.92 -13.35 -5.38
N LEU A 52 -9.23 -14.45 -4.71
CA LEU A 52 -10.60 -14.87 -4.39
C LEU A 52 -11.20 -14.15 -3.17
N THR A 53 -10.36 -13.52 -2.34
CA THR A 53 -10.79 -12.83 -1.11
C THR A 53 -11.82 -11.74 -1.42
N LYS A 54 -12.91 -11.68 -0.64
CA LYS A 54 -13.94 -10.65 -0.74
C LYS A 54 -13.59 -9.48 0.18
N GLY A 55 -13.83 -8.26 -0.29
CA GLY A 55 -13.55 -7.03 0.46
C GLY A 55 -13.36 -5.86 -0.50
N LYS A 56 -13.35 -4.64 0.05
CA LYS A 56 -13.16 -3.40 -0.73
C LYS A 56 -12.36 -2.35 0.04
N ASP A 57 -11.51 -2.75 0.98
CA ASP A 57 -10.61 -1.78 1.62
C ASP A 57 -9.50 -1.35 0.63
N GLY A 58 -8.87 -0.22 0.91
CA GLY A 58 -7.88 0.37 0.00
C GLY A 58 -6.67 -0.52 -0.27
N ALA A 59 -6.26 -1.35 0.69
CA ALA A 59 -5.13 -2.25 0.51
C ALA A 59 -5.48 -3.43 -0.41
N LEU A 60 -6.67 -4.01 -0.23
CA LEU A 60 -7.15 -5.10 -1.08
C LEU A 60 -7.41 -4.61 -2.52
N CYS A 61 -8.00 -3.41 -2.67
CA CYS A 61 -8.18 -2.79 -3.98
C CYS A 61 -6.85 -2.60 -4.70
N LEU A 62 -5.85 -2.01 -4.02
CA LEU A 62 -4.55 -1.74 -4.63
C LEU A 62 -3.78 -3.01 -4.98
N VAL A 63 -3.74 -4.00 -4.09
CA VAL A 63 -3.00 -5.25 -4.38
C VAL A 63 -3.64 -6.04 -5.51
N LYS A 64 -4.97 -6.08 -5.61
CA LYS A 64 -5.66 -6.75 -6.73
C LYS A 64 -5.41 -6.04 -8.04
N CYS A 65 -5.42 -4.71 -8.05
CA CYS A 65 -5.05 -3.93 -9.23
C CYS A 65 -3.62 -4.29 -9.70
N PHE A 66 -2.67 -4.33 -8.76
CA PHE A 66 -1.30 -4.72 -9.08
C PHE A 66 -1.21 -6.15 -9.66
N LEU A 67 -1.90 -7.11 -9.07
CA LEU A 67 -1.79 -8.51 -9.47
C LEU A 67 -2.55 -8.81 -10.77
N GLN A 68 -3.78 -8.31 -10.93
CA GLN A 68 -4.71 -8.72 -11.99
C GLN A 68 -4.80 -7.74 -13.16
N GLU A 69 -4.62 -6.43 -12.92
CA GLU A 69 -5.00 -5.40 -13.88
C GLU A 69 -3.79 -4.68 -14.50
N CYS A 70 -2.64 -4.67 -13.82
CA CYS A 70 -1.44 -3.99 -14.29
C CYS A 70 -0.36 -4.95 -14.82
N SER A 71 0.35 -4.50 -15.86
CA SER A 71 1.61 -5.11 -16.32
C SER A 71 2.83 -4.26 -15.95
N GLN A 72 2.65 -2.95 -15.83
CA GLN A 72 3.67 -1.98 -15.50
C GLN A 72 3.19 -1.06 -14.38
N VAL A 73 4.09 -0.72 -13.46
CA VAL A 73 3.86 0.20 -12.34
C VAL A 73 4.92 1.28 -12.34
N THR A 74 4.49 2.54 -12.26
CA THR A 74 5.38 3.68 -12.06
C THR A 74 5.04 4.33 -10.73
N PHE A 75 5.96 4.22 -9.77
CA PHE A 75 5.84 4.91 -8.48
C PHE A 75 6.35 6.35 -8.61
N MET A 76 5.46 7.32 -8.53
CA MET A 76 5.80 8.74 -8.45
C MET A 76 5.81 9.17 -6.98
N VAL A 77 7.01 9.40 -6.42
CA VAL A 77 7.19 9.62 -4.97
C VAL A 77 7.63 11.05 -4.71
N GLY A 78 6.76 11.83 -4.07
CA GLY A 78 7.10 13.17 -3.59
C GLY A 78 8.03 13.13 -2.37
N ARG A 79 9.06 13.99 -2.39
CA ARG A 79 10.06 14.13 -1.32
C ARG A 79 9.88 15.38 -0.47
N SER A 80 8.83 16.16 -0.73
CA SER A 80 8.56 17.38 0.02
C SER A 80 8.43 17.09 1.50
N ASP A 81 9.22 17.80 2.29
CA ASP A 81 9.04 17.83 3.74
C ASP A 81 7.74 18.58 4.04
N ASN A 82 6.83 17.97 4.81
CA ASN A 82 5.57 18.61 5.17
C ASN A 82 5.82 19.49 6.40
N PRO A 83 5.73 20.83 6.33
CA PRO A 83 6.03 21.69 7.47
C PRO A 83 5.13 21.41 8.69
N ALA A 84 3.91 20.89 8.47
CA ALA A 84 2.98 20.48 9.54
C ALA A 84 3.50 19.28 10.36
N HIS A 85 4.49 18.57 9.85
CA HIS A 85 5.12 17.42 10.50
C HIS A 85 5.88 17.83 11.78
N ASN A 86 6.43 19.04 11.84
CA ASN A 86 7.09 19.57 13.05
C ASN A 86 6.09 19.85 14.20
N ALA A 87 4.80 19.99 13.90
CA ALA A 87 3.77 20.36 14.87
C ALA A 87 2.98 19.16 15.43
N ILE A 88 3.12 17.96 14.83
CA ILE A 88 2.34 16.77 15.20
C ILE A 88 3.30 15.68 15.67
N ALA A 89 3.35 15.46 16.99
CA ALA A 89 4.17 14.44 17.64
C ALA A 89 3.66 13.00 17.46
N TYR A 90 2.67 12.77 16.58
CA TYR A 90 2.14 11.44 16.32
C TYR A 90 3.02 10.73 15.30
N SER A 91 3.41 9.50 15.63
CA SER A 91 4.43 8.65 14.98
C SER A 91 4.43 8.73 13.45
N THR A 92 5.18 9.67 12.93
CA THR A 92 5.42 9.86 11.50
C THR A 92 6.59 8.98 11.10
N ILE A 93 6.29 7.93 10.34
CA ILE A 93 7.32 7.17 9.64
C ILE A 93 8.17 8.16 8.83
N SER A 94 9.49 8.06 9.00
CA SER A 94 10.44 8.95 8.32
C SER A 94 10.27 8.88 6.81
N LEU A 95 10.61 9.97 6.10
CA LEU A 95 10.61 9.97 4.64
C LEU A 95 11.43 8.81 4.07
N ASN A 96 12.58 8.52 4.68
CA ASN A 96 13.44 7.40 4.29
C ASN A 96 12.74 6.04 4.44
N ALA A 97 12.00 5.83 5.53
CA ALA A 97 11.26 4.59 5.72
C ALA A 97 10.08 4.45 4.75
N LYS A 98 9.43 5.56 4.35
CA LYS A 98 8.42 5.56 3.28
C LYS A 98 9.05 5.18 1.93
N ILE A 99 10.19 5.77 1.59
CA ILE A 99 10.91 5.44 0.34
C ILE A 99 11.37 3.97 0.35
N GLN A 100 11.83 3.48 1.50
CA GLN A 100 12.24 2.09 1.65
C GLN A 100 11.07 1.12 1.46
N LEU A 101 9.90 1.43 2.02
CA LEU A 101 8.67 0.65 1.79
C LEU A 101 8.31 0.58 0.29
N ILE A 102 8.39 1.71 -0.43
CA ILE A 102 8.14 1.73 -1.88
C ILE A 102 9.15 0.85 -2.63
N ARG A 103 10.43 0.87 -2.22
CA ARG A 103 11.46 0.01 -2.83
C ARG A 103 11.17 -1.47 -2.60
N GLU A 104 10.78 -1.86 -1.39
CA GLU A 104 10.40 -3.24 -1.07
C GLU A 104 9.19 -3.70 -1.89
N MET A 105 8.17 -2.85 -2.00
CA MET A 105 7.01 -3.13 -2.85
C MET A 105 7.42 -3.29 -4.32
N ALA A 106 8.30 -2.43 -4.82
CA ALA A 106 8.80 -2.51 -6.19
C ALA A 106 9.54 -3.81 -6.45
N GLU A 107 10.38 -4.27 -5.51
CA GLU A 107 11.06 -5.56 -5.63
C GLU A 107 10.05 -6.72 -5.60
N ASN A 108 9.08 -6.73 -4.68
CA ASN A 108 8.06 -7.78 -4.67
C ASN A 108 7.25 -7.83 -5.98
N LEU A 109 6.87 -6.67 -6.53
CA LEU A 109 6.18 -6.58 -7.81
C LEU A 109 7.02 -7.10 -8.99
N LYS A 110 8.33 -6.83 -8.99
CA LYS A 110 9.24 -7.40 -10.01
C LYS A 110 9.33 -8.92 -9.91
N HIS A 111 9.42 -9.48 -8.69
CA HIS A 111 9.39 -10.94 -8.49
C HIS A 111 8.07 -11.56 -8.97
N LEU A 112 6.97 -10.80 -8.88
CA LEU A 112 5.65 -11.18 -9.41
C LEU A 112 5.47 -10.87 -10.91
N GLY A 113 6.56 -10.59 -11.63
CA GLY A 113 6.57 -10.44 -13.09
C GLY A 113 6.13 -9.08 -13.60
N LYS A 114 6.04 -8.05 -12.75
CA LYS A 114 5.68 -6.68 -13.15
C LYS A 114 6.90 -5.87 -13.57
N ILE A 115 6.72 -4.98 -14.54
CA ILE A 115 7.74 -3.98 -14.89
C ILE A 115 7.56 -2.78 -13.96
N VAL A 116 8.58 -2.41 -13.20
CA VAL A 116 8.45 -1.35 -12.17
C VAL A 116 9.50 -0.26 -12.34
N SER A 117 9.05 1.01 -12.35
CA SER A 117 9.90 2.20 -12.25
C SER A 117 9.57 3.02 -11.02
N ILE A 118 10.57 3.72 -10.48
CA ILE A 118 10.40 4.65 -9.35
C ILE A 118 10.98 6.00 -9.77
N GLU A 119 10.16 7.03 -9.68
CA GLU A 119 10.50 8.41 -9.98
C GLU A 119 10.37 9.25 -8.71
N LEU A 120 11.44 9.97 -8.36
CA LEU A 120 11.48 10.81 -7.17
C LEU A 120 11.31 12.27 -7.57
N TYR A 121 10.30 12.92 -7.01
CA TYR A 121 9.95 14.32 -7.26
C TYR A 121 10.29 15.16 -6.03
#